data_AF-A0A0G0TLM8-F1
#
_entry.id   AF-A0A0G0TLM8-F1
#
_cell.length_a   1.000
_cell.length_b   1.000
_cell.length_c   1.000
_cell.angle_alpha   90.00
_cell.angle_beta   90.00
_cell.angle_gamma   90.00
#
_symmetry.space_group_name_H-M   'P 1'
#
loop_
_entity.id
_entity.type
_entity.pdbx_description
1 polymer ?
#
loop_
_entity_poly.entity_id
_entity_poly.type
_entity_poly.pdbx_seq_one_letter_code
_entity_poly.pdbx_strand_id
1 'polypeptide(L)'
;MKVVMVFGAFDGVHPGHVDFFRQAKEFGGLLVVSVGLDRNVEKIKGEKPLFSESERLEVIRDILKSIQRTRSIKPTRLLYSSNLSPQMFKE
;
A
#
# COMPACT_ATOMS: atom_id res chain seq x y z
N MET A 1 -19.76 -2.25 -0.98
CA MET A 1 -18.51 -1.86 -1.68
C MET A 1 -17.43 -2.88 -1.34
N LYS A 2 -16.74 -3.49 -2.33
CA LYS A 2 -15.67 -4.48 -2.05
C LYS A 2 -14.35 -3.75 -1.78
N VAL A 3 -13.68 -4.10 -0.67
CA VAL A 3 -12.38 -3.56 -0.29
C VAL A 3 -11.30 -4.59 -0.63
N VAL A 4 -10.24 -4.15 -1.29
CA VAL A 4 -9.05 -4.95 -1.60
C VAL A 4 -7.90 -4.43 -0.76
N MET A 5 -7.24 -5.32 -0.04
CA MET A 5 -6.07 -4.98 0.76
C MET A 5 -4.84 -5.71 0.22
N VAL A 6 -3.75 -4.96 0.06
CA VAL A 6 -2.43 -5.50 -0.25
C VAL A 6 -1.44 -5.01 0.80
N PHE A 7 -0.44 -5.83 1.11
CA PHE A 7 0.59 -5.52 2.10
C PHE A 7 1.96 -5.87 1.54
N GLY A 8 2.98 -5.11 1.92
CA GLY A 8 4.34 -5.34 1.46
C GLY A 8 5.34 -4.39 2.10
N ALA A 9 6.62 -4.73 1.99
CA ALA A 9 7.70 -3.80 2.32
C ALA A 9 7.73 -2.65 1.31
N PHE A 10 7.52 -2.95 0.02
CA PHE A 10 7.62 -1.99 -1.09
C PHE A 10 8.93 -1.20 -1.09
N ASP A 11 9.99 -1.86 -0.67
CA ASP A 11 11.34 -1.33 -0.66
C ASP A 11 11.97 -1.48 -2.06
N GLY A 12 12.51 -0.40 -2.61
CA GLY A 12 12.98 -0.37 -4.00
C GLY A 12 11.85 -0.52 -5.01
N VAL A 13 10.99 0.48 -5.15
CA VAL A 13 9.84 0.40 -6.05
C VAL A 13 10.26 0.30 -7.52
N HIS A 14 9.64 -0.63 -8.25
CA HIS A 14 9.87 -0.89 -9.68
C HIS A 14 8.52 -1.04 -10.42
N PRO A 15 8.49 -1.10 -11.77
CA PRO A 15 7.23 -1.14 -12.55
C PRO A 15 6.25 -2.25 -12.15
N GLY A 16 6.76 -3.40 -11.69
CA GLY A 16 5.95 -4.50 -11.19
C GLY A 16 5.01 -4.12 -10.03
N HIS A 17 5.41 -3.22 -9.13
CA HIS A 17 4.51 -2.73 -8.07
C HIS A 17 3.38 -1.87 -8.63
N VAL A 18 3.66 -1.04 -9.65
CA VAL A 18 2.64 -0.21 -10.29
C VAL A 18 1.59 -1.11 -10.96
N ASP A 19 2.03 -2.12 -11.70
CA ASP A 19 1.13 -3.07 -12.37
C ASP A 19 0.39 -3.96 -11.37
N PHE A 20 1.02 -4.32 -10.26
CA PHE A 20 0.36 -5.01 -9.16
C PHE A 20 -0.78 -4.19 -8.55
N PHE A 21 -0.56 -2.90 -8.24
CA PHE A 21 -1.62 -2.05 -7.70
C PHE A 21 -2.74 -1.78 -8.70
N ARG A 22 -2.43 -1.65 -10.00
CA ARG A 22 -3.44 -1.56 -11.06
C ARG A 22 -4.34 -2.79 -11.06
N GLN A 23 -3.75 -3.98 -11.10
CA GLN A 23 -4.50 -5.24 -11.06
C GLN A 23 -5.30 -5.38 -9.77
N ALA A 24 -4.71 -5.09 -8.61
CA ALA A 24 -5.39 -5.18 -7.32
C ALA A 24 -6.65 -4.28 -7.27
N LYS A 25 -6.60 -3.10 -7.89
CA LYS A 25 -7.71 -2.16 -7.94
C LYS A 25 -8.90 -2.69 -8.76
N GLU A 26 -8.69 -3.53 -9.77
CA GLU A 26 -9.78 -4.14 -10.55
C GLU A 26 -10.64 -5.11 -9.72
N PHE A 27 -10.13 -5.58 -8.58
CA PHE A 27 -10.86 -6.53 -7.71
C PHE A 27 -11.83 -5.87 -6.72
N GLY A 28 -11.92 -4.53 -6.64
CA GLY A 28 -12.82 -3.86 -5.70
C GLY A 28 -12.97 -2.34 -5.88
N GLY A 29 -13.91 -1.75 -5.12
CA GLY A 29 -14.21 -0.32 -5.16
C GLY A 29 -13.36 0.54 -4.23
N LEU A 30 -12.44 -0.08 -3.47
CA LEU A 30 -11.44 0.58 -2.63
C LEU A 30 -10.19 -0.30 -2.56
N LEU A 31 -9.02 0.26 -2.90
CA LEU A 31 -7.73 -0.36 -2.66
C LEU A 31 -7.12 0.21 -1.37
N VAL A 32 -6.57 -0.66 -0.54
CA VAL A 32 -5.85 -0.32 0.69
C VAL A 32 -4.46 -0.93 0.57
N VAL A 33 -3.44 -0.09 0.67
CA VAL A 33 -2.04 -0.54 0.64
C VAL A 33 -1.45 -0.34 2.03
N SER A 34 -0.98 -1.43 2.62
CA SER A 34 -0.27 -1.42 3.89
C SER A 34 1.23 -1.54 3.68
N VAL A 35 1.97 -0.53 4.13
CA VAL A 35 3.43 -0.52 4.08
C VAL A 35 3.99 -1.09 5.40
N GLY A 36 4.91 -2.04 5.28
CA GLY A 36 5.57 -2.68 6.43
C GLY A 36 6.52 -1.73 7.16
N LEU A 37 6.55 -1.85 8.49
CA LEU A 37 7.49 -1.10 9.36
C LEU A 37 8.94 -1.53 9.12
N ASP A 38 9.92 -0.64 9.27
CA ASP A 38 11.36 -0.90 9.14
C ASP A 38 11.77 -2.06 10.06
N ARG A 39 11.35 -2.00 11.33
CA ARG A 39 11.60 -3.07 12.30
C ARG A 39 11.04 -4.43 11.88
N ASN A 40 9.94 -4.44 11.14
CA ASN A 40 9.33 -5.69 10.67
C ASN A 40 10.07 -6.21 9.43
N VAL A 41 10.46 -5.30 8.52
CA VAL A 41 11.28 -5.66 7.35
C VAL A 41 12.61 -6.23 7.80
N GLU A 42 13.30 -5.58 8.74
CA GLU A 42 14.56 -6.05 9.34
C GLU A 42 14.40 -7.39 10.04
N LYS A 43 13.36 -7.56 10.86
CA LYS A 43 13.09 -8.83 11.54
C LYS A 43 12.83 -9.99 10.57
N ILE A 44 12.13 -9.75 9.45
CA ILE A 44 11.72 -10.79 8.51
C ILE A 44 12.82 -11.10 7.50
N LYS A 45 13.48 -10.07 6.96
CA LYS A 45 14.50 -10.22 5.91
C LYS A 45 15.92 -10.39 6.45
N GLY A 46 16.14 -10.07 7.73
CA GLY A 46 17.46 -10.10 8.36
C GLY A 46 18.34 -8.88 8.03
N GLU A 47 17.80 -7.90 7.30
CA GLU A 47 18.49 -6.69 6.88
C GLU A 47 17.54 -5.48 6.88
N LYS A 48 18.11 -4.30 7.14
CA LYS A 48 17.34 -3.05 7.08
C LYS A 48 16.85 -2.80 5.66
N PRO A 49 15.65 -2.21 5.51
CA PRO A 49 15.22 -1.75 4.19
C PRO A 49 16.19 -0.70 3.64
N LEU A 50 16.27 -0.63 2.32
CA LEU A 50 17.06 0.37 1.60
C LEU A 50 16.53 1.79 1.84
N PHE A 51 15.20 1.92 1.99
CA PHE A 51 14.51 3.17 2.27
C PHE A 51 13.70 3.08 3.57
N SER A 52 13.65 4.17 4.32
CA SER A 52 12.85 4.27 5.56
C SER A 52 11.36 4.06 5.31
N GLU A 53 10.60 3.76 6.37
CA GLU A 53 9.12 3.66 6.29
C GLU A 53 8.50 4.87 5.59
N SER A 54 8.94 6.06 5.98
CA SER A 54 8.42 7.34 5.48
C SER A 54 8.66 7.51 3.98
N GLU A 55 9.88 7.21 3.50
CA GLU A 55 10.24 7.32 2.08
C GLU A 55 9.43 6.32 1.24
N ARG A 56 9.32 5.07 1.70
CA ARG A 56 8.52 4.03 1.01
C ARG A 56 7.05 4.44 0.94
N LEU A 57 6.51 5.00 2.02
CA LEU A 57 5.12 5.48 2.05
C LEU A 57 4.88 6.65 1.11
N GLU A 58 5.80 7.60 1.01
CA GLU A 58 5.70 8.74 0.09
C GLU A 58 5.65 8.27 -1.37
N VAL A 59 6.57 7.38 -1.76
CA VAL A 59 6.61 6.81 -3.12
C VAL A 59 5.33 6.04 -3.42
N ILE A 60 4.87 5.19 -2.49
CA ILE A 60 3.61 4.44 -2.66
C ILE A 60 2.41 5.40 -2.77
N ARG A 61 2.37 6.47 -1.97
CA ARG A 61 1.31 7.49 -2.04
C ARG A 61 1.23 8.09 -3.44
N ASP A 62 2.36 8.45 -4.03
CA ASP A 62 2.40 9.09 -5.34
C ASP A 62 2.04 8.14 -6.48
N ILE A 63 2.48 6.88 -6.40
CA ILE A 63 2.03 5.84 -7.33
C ILE A 63 0.52 5.65 -7.25
N LEU A 64 -0.04 5.57 -6.03
CA LEU A 64 -1.47 5.40 -5.82
C LEU A 64 -2.29 6.59 -6.35
N LYS A 65 -1.76 7.82 -6.29
CA LYS A 65 -2.38 8.99 -6.95
C LYS A 65 -2.32 8.87 -8.47
N SER A 66 -1.21 8.39 -9.04
CA SER A 66 -1.05 8.24 -10.50
C SER A 66 -2.04 7.26 -11.12
N ILE A 67 -2.45 6.22 -10.37
CA ILE A 67 -3.40 5.19 -10.83
C ILE A 67 -4.86 5.46 -10.42
N GLN A 68 -5.15 6.60 -9.79
CA GLN A 68 -6.49 6.94 -9.27
C GLN A 68 -7.51 7.41 -10.33
N ARG A 69 -7.18 7.36 -11.64
CA ARG A 69 -7.97 7.98 -12.73
C ARG A 69 -9.38 7.43 -13.00
N THR A 70 -9.81 6.30 -12.44
CA THR A 70 -11.14 5.72 -12.69
C THR A 70 -12.21 6.23 -11.70
N ARG A 71 -13.10 7.09 -12.22
CA ARG A 71 -14.07 7.98 -11.56
C ARG A 71 -15.17 7.36 -10.66
N SER A 72 -15.17 6.05 -10.40
CA SER A 72 -16.18 5.41 -9.53
C SER A 72 -15.62 4.67 -8.32
N ILE A 73 -14.31 4.78 -8.09
CA ILE A 73 -13.61 4.07 -7.00
C ILE A 73 -13.27 5.10 -5.92
N LYS A 74 -13.71 4.85 -4.67
CA LYS A 74 -13.44 5.73 -3.53
C LYS A 74 -11.91 5.91 -3.34
N PRO A 75 -11.44 7.05 -2.79
CA PRO A 75 -10.02 7.35 -2.68
C PRO A 75 -9.25 6.24 -1.95
N THR A 76 -8.17 5.79 -2.56
CA THR A 76 -7.24 4.80 -2.01
C THR A 76 -6.73 5.28 -0.64
N ARG A 77 -6.87 4.44 0.40
CA ARG A 77 -6.39 4.77 1.75
C ARG A 77 -5.02 4.13 1.97
N LEU A 78 -4.01 4.95 2.25
CA LEU A 78 -2.68 4.50 2.66
C LEU A 78 -2.68 4.27 4.17
N LEU A 79 -2.32 3.06 4.60
CA LEU A 79 -2.29 2.71 6.01
C LEU A 79 -0.89 2.25 6.42
N TYR A 80 -0.42 2.77 7.55
CA TYR A 80 0.70 2.16 8.26
C TYR A 80 0.22 0.85 8.87
N SER A 81 1.05 -0.19 8.84
CA SER A 81 0.70 -1.45 9.50
C SER A 81 0.47 -1.30 11.02
N SER A 82 1.12 -0.32 11.65
CA SER A 82 0.88 0.07 13.05
C SER A 82 -0.51 0.67 13.31
N ASN A 83 -1.15 1.22 12.27
CA ASN A 83 -2.47 1.87 12.33
C ASN A 83 -3.52 1.06 11.58
N LEU A 84 -3.38 -0.26 11.49
CA LEU A 84 -4.42 -1.13 10.97
C LEU A 84 -5.31 -1.61 12.12
N SER A 85 -6.55 -1.12 12.19
CA SER A 85 -7.56 -1.70 13.07
C SER A 85 -8.75 -2.24 12.26
N PRO A 86 -9.38 -3.36 12.69
CA PRO A 86 -10.59 -3.86 12.03
C PRO A 86 -11.73 -2.84 11.97
N GLN A 87 -11.76 -1.88 12.90
CA GLN A 87 -12.76 -0.81 12.94
C GLN A 87 -12.56 0.21 11.80
N MET A 88 -11.37 0.34 11.22
CA MET A 88 -11.09 1.28 10.12
C MET A 88 -11.69 0.88 8.77
N PHE A 89 -12.23 -0.33 8.68
CA PHE A 89 -12.91 -0.87 7.50
C PHE A 89 -14.42 -1.00 7.69
N LYS A 90 -14.96 -0.61 8.85
CA LYS A 90 -16.40 -0.53 9.09
C LYS A 90 -16.86 0.86 8.67
N GLU A 91 -17.85 0.93 7.77
CA GLU A 91 -18.51 2.18 7.37
C GLU A 91 -19.17 2.87 8.56
#